data_AF-A0A7W2YEN3-F1
#
_entry.id   AF-A0A7W2YEN3-F1
#
_cell.length_a   1.000
_cell.length_b   1.000
_cell.length_c   1.000
_cell.angle_alpha   90.00
_cell.angle_beta   90.00
_cell.angle_gamma   90.00
#
_symmetry.space_group_name_H-M   'P 1'
#
loop_
_entity.id
_entity.type
_entity.pdbx_description
1 polymer ?
#
loop_
_entity_poly.entity_id
_entity_poly.type
_entity_poly.pdbx_seq_one_letter_code
_entity_poly.pdbx_strand_id
1 'polypeptide(L)'
;MENYTNPKSAQVINVKGEIHTDVAVDTLLQVGDVVKAGAVLNLIKGSEIVLAYADGSQHKVSSYEAESVNEIRVDIISPDNNTESVDSEDINNIQNEISAIQDLIDADIDAELPETTAGLTSNEGTSFVTVNRTGDETLAQAGYDTTEQNNIFVLPGDLDNENNNDNFALFDADENVTVAEDTSATGNVLDNGASAGGPLSVINFSIDGNTFDAGETINLVEGEFTLNADGSYTFIPADNFNGTVPVVNYTVTDGAGNTDSSTLTILVTPVSDLTDADESVTTAEDTPVSGNVLNNADTADGPLTITSFTVDGNTFNPGDTVTLAEGELTLNPDGSYTFIPNDNFNGSVPVVSYTVTDGAGDTDSSTLTISVTPLPDLTDDNESVTTAEDTPVSGNVLDNAATADGPLTVTSFTVNGNTFNAGDTVSLTEGELTLNADGSYTFTPNDNFNGAVPVVSYTVTDGAGDTDSSALTISVTPVSDLTDDNESVTTAEDTPVSGNVLDNAATADGPLTVTSFTVD
;
A
#
# COMPACT_ATOMS: atom_id res chain seq x y z
N MET A 1 -3.95 -50.98 -33.95
CA MET A 1 -4.71 -51.55 -32.82
C MET A 1 -4.73 -50.42 -31.81
N GLU A 2 -5.83 -49.65 -31.78
CA GLU A 2 -5.94 -48.43 -30.97
C GLU A 2 -5.80 -48.79 -29.48
N ASN A 3 -4.82 -48.19 -28.81
CA ASN A 3 -4.67 -48.33 -27.37
C ASN A 3 -5.69 -47.40 -26.70
N TYR A 4 -6.88 -47.92 -26.38
CA TYR A 4 -7.79 -47.26 -25.46
C TYR A 4 -7.18 -47.29 -24.06
N THR A 5 -6.80 -46.12 -23.54
CA THR A 5 -6.41 -45.94 -22.14
C THR A 5 -7.63 -46.20 -21.25
N ASN A 6 -7.49 -47.08 -20.26
CA ASN A 6 -8.55 -47.35 -19.29
C ASN A 6 -8.90 -46.05 -18.53
N PRO A 7 -10.19 -45.72 -18.38
CA PRO A 7 -10.57 -44.50 -17.69
C PRO A 7 -10.23 -44.54 -16.20
N LYS A 8 -9.74 -43.41 -15.69
CA LYS A 8 -9.27 -43.24 -14.30
C LYS A 8 -10.27 -42.40 -13.49
N SER A 9 -10.52 -42.79 -12.25
CA SER A 9 -11.27 -41.95 -11.30
C SER A 9 -10.43 -40.75 -10.87
N ALA A 10 -11.07 -39.63 -10.56
CA ALA A 10 -10.43 -38.38 -10.17
C ALA A 10 -11.07 -37.78 -8.91
N GLN A 11 -10.31 -36.99 -8.17
CA GLN A 11 -10.79 -36.22 -7.02
C GLN A 11 -11.07 -34.78 -7.43
N VAL A 12 -12.20 -34.22 -7.01
CA VAL A 12 -12.52 -32.81 -7.22
C VAL A 12 -11.70 -31.95 -6.28
N ILE A 13 -10.89 -31.04 -6.81
CA ILE A 13 -10.04 -30.15 -6.01
C ILE A 13 -10.46 -28.68 -6.08
N ASN A 14 -11.26 -28.29 -7.07
CA ASN A 14 -11.91 -26.99 -7.13
C ASN A 14 -13.24 -27.07 -7.90
N VAL A 15 -14.26 -26.32 -7.46
CA VAL A 15 -15.55 -26.18 -8.14
C VAL A 15 -16.03 -24.74 -7.98
N LYS A 16 -16.44 -24.12 -9.09
CA LYS A 16 -17.11 -22.83 -9.15
C LYS A 16 -18.40 -23.00 -9.94
N GLY A 17 -19.54 -22.58 -9.39
CA GLY A 17 -20.86 -22.80 -10.01
C GLY A 17 -21.44 -24.20 -9.75
N GLU A 18 -22.56 -24.50 -10.40
CA GLU A 18 -23.28 -25.76 -10.22
C GLU A 18 -22.85 -26.80 -11.27
N ILE A 19 -22.40 -27.98 -10.81
CA ILE A 19 -21.93 -29.09 -11.64
C ILE A 19 -22.43 -30.42 -11.05
N HIS A 20 -23.08 -31.22 -11.88
CA HIS A 20 -23.72 -32.47 -11.46
C HIS A 20 -23.15 -33.68 -12.22
N THR A 21 -23.29 -34.89 -11.64
CA THR A 21 -22.97 -36.16 -12.34
C THR A 21 -24.21 -36.92 -12.78
N ASP A 22 -24.19 -37.51 -13.97
CA ASP A 22 -25.32 -38.30 -14.51
C ASP A 22 -25.42 -39.75 -13.97
N VAL A 23 -24.68 -40.11 -12.91
CA VAL A 23 -24.61 -41.51 -12.46
C VAL A 23 -25.77 -41.85 -11.51
N ALA A 24 -26.96 -42.17 -12.05
CA ALA A 24 -28.17 -42.68 -11.34
C ALA A 24 -28.72 -41.85 -10.15
N VAL A 25 -27.96 -40.86 -9.67
CA VAL A 25 -28.26 -39.94 -8.58
C VAL A 25 -27.65 -38.62 -9.03
N ASP A 26 -28.51 -37.71 -9.46
CA ASP A 26 -28.14 -36.35 -9.85
C ASP A 26 -27.55 -35.63 -8.63
N THR A 27 -26.23 -35.69 -8.49
CA THR A 27 -25.52 -35.27 -7.28
C THR A 27 -24.65 -34.08 -7.63
N LEU A 28 -24.86 -32.97 -6.91
CA LEU A 28 -24.03 -31.78 -6.99
C LEU A 28 -22.62 -32.09 -6.47
N LEU A 29 -21.60 -31.83 -7.28
CA LEU A 29 -20.21 -32.08 -6.93
C LEU A 29 -19.65 -30.97 -6.04
N GLN A 30 -18.93 -31.36 -4.99
CA GLN A 30 -18.19 -30.49 -4.10
C GLN A 30 -16.71 -30.84 -4.07
N VAL A 31 -15.87 -29.90 -3.61
CA VAL A 31 -14.44 -30.14 -3.41
C VAL A 31 -14.26 -31.30 -2.43
N GLY A 32 -13.44 -32.28 -2.82
CA GLY A 32 -13.18 -33.50 -2.07
C GLY A 32 -13.92 -34.73 -2.61
N ASP A 33 -14.96 -34.55 -3.44
CA ASP A 33 -15.71 -35.66 -4.03
C ASP A 33 -14.87 -36.49 -5.00
N VAL A 34 -15.20 -37.78 -5.13
CA VAL A 34 -14.55 -38.69 -6.06
C VAL A 34 -15.45 -38.94 -7.25
N VAL A 35 -15.03 -38.46 -8.42
CA VAL A 35 -15.69 -38.73 -9.70
C VAL A 35 -15.14 -40.03 -10.26
N LYS A 36 -16.03 -41.01 -10.48
CA LYS A 36 -15.64 -42.31 -11.01
C LYS A 36 -15.32 -42.23 -12.50
N ALA A 37 -14.36 -43.03 -12.94
CA ALA A 37 -14.12 -43.35 -14.35
C ALA A 37 -15.46 -43.62 -15.09
N GLY A 38 -15.66 -43.00 -16.25
CA GLY A 38 -16.88 -43.12 -17.06
C GLY A 38 -18.05 -42.23 -16.66
N ALA A 39 -17.96 -41.41 -15.61
CA ALA A 39 -19.02 -40.48 -15.25
C ALA A 39 -19.20 -39.36 -16.30
N VAL A 40 -20.43 -38.90 -16.49
CA VAL A 40 -20.74 -37.71 -17.30
C VAL A 40 -20.93 -36.53 -16.36
N LEU A 41 -20.25 -35.42 -16.64
CA LEU A 41 -20.37 -34.16 -15.91
C LEU A 41 -21.28 -33.21 -16.69
N ASN A 42 -22.25 -32.63 -15.98
CA ASN A 42 -23.18 -31.64 -16.49
C ASN A 42 -22.83 -30.29 -15.88
N LEU A 43 -22.24 -29.40 -16.68
CA LEU A 43 -21.85 -28.05 -16.25
C LEU A 43 -22.92 -27.04 -16.66
N ILE A 44 -23.37 -26.22 -15.71
CA ILE A 44 -24.22 -25.05 -15.99
C ILE A 44 -23.33 -23.89 -16.47
N LYS A 45 -23.89 -22.89 -17.17
CA LYS A 45 -23.17 -21.73 -17.72
C LYS A 45 -22.33 -21.02 -16.65
N GLY A 46 -21.06 -20.76 -16.95
CA GLY A 46 -20.12 -20.08 -16.05
C GLY A 46 -19.58 -20.96 -14.93
N SER A 47 -19.86 -22.26 -14.96
CA SER A 47 -19.32 -23.23 -14.01
C SER A 47 -17.93 -23.73 -14.44
N GLU A 48 -17.11 -24.06 -13.44
CA GLU A 48 -15.75 -24.57 -13.59
C GLU A 48 -15.48 -25.68 -12.57
N ILE A 49 -14.76 -26.72 -12.98
CA ILE A 49 -14.28 -27.80 -12.10
C ILE A 49 -12.83 -28.12 -12.39
N VAL A 50 -12.07 -28.43 -11.35
CA VAL A 50 -10.71 -28.96 -11.44
C VAL A 50 -10.66 -30.33 -10.79
N LEU A 51 -10.20 -31.32 -11.55
CA LEU A 51 -10.06 -32.73 -11.15
C LEU A 51 -8.59 -33.10 -11.02
N ALA A 52 -8.22 -33.82 -9.97
CA ALA A 52 -6.89 -34.36 -9.75
C ALA A 52 -6.91 -35.90 -9.84
N TYR A 53 -5.99 -36.48 -10.59
CA TYR A 53 -5.85 -37.93 -10.75
C TYR A 53 -4.75 -38.48 -9.83
N ALA A 54 -4.78 -39.78 -9.57
CA ALA A 54 -3.83 -40.44 -8.65
C ALA A 54 -2.36 -40.39 -9.11
N ASP A 55 -2.11 -40.10 -10.39
CA ASP A 55 -0.76 -39.88 -10.93
C ASP A 55 -0.27 -38.43 -10.76
N GLY A 56 -1.06 -37.57 -10.12
CA GLY A 56 -0.73 -36.16 -9.85
C GLY A 56 -1.13 -35.20 -10.95
N SER A 57 -1.63 -35.69 -12.10
CA SER A 57 -2.15 -34.83 -13.16
C SER A 57 -3.45 -34.14 -12.73
N GLN A 58 -3.70 -32.95 -13.24
CA GLN A 58 -4.90 -32.18 -12.98
C GLN A 58 -5.54 -31.74 -14.30
N HIS A 59 -6.87 -31.71 -14.35
CA HIS A 59 -7.63 -31.21 -15.49
C HIS A 59 -8.70 -30.22 -15.05
N LYS A 60 -8.70 -29.06 -15.72
CA LYS A 60 -9.67 -27.99 -15.50
C LYS A 60 -10.67 -27.97 -16.66
N VAL A 61 -11.96 -27.90 -16.34
CA VAL A 61 -13.06 -27.87 -17.30
C VAL A 61 -13.96 -26.68 -16.94
N SER A 62 -14.26 -25.82 -17.92
CA SER A 62 -15.07 -24.63 -17.73
C SER A 62 -16.13 -24.51 -18.86
N SER A 63 -17.30 -23.93 -18.57
CA SER A 63 -18.33 -23.63 -19.57
C SER A 63 -18.45 -22.11 -19.82
N TYR A 64 -18.31 -21.68 -21.07
CA TYR A 64 -18.30 -20.24 -21.45
C TYR A 64 -19.38 -19.81 -22.46
N GLU A 65 -20.00 -20.72 -23.21
CA GLU A 65 -20.98 -20.40 -24.28
C GLU A 65 -22.45 -20.55 -23.83
N ALA A 66 -23.35 -19.79 -24.47
CA ALA A 66 -24.77 -19.77 -24.14
C ALA A 66 -25.55 -20.92 -24.84
N GLU A 67 -26.40 -21.61 -24.07
CA GLU A 67 -27.51 -22.49 -24.52
C GLU A 67 -27.30 -24.01 -24.74
N SER A 68 -26.18 -24.65 -24.35
CA SER A 68 -26.12 -26.12 -24.32
C SER A 68 -25.46 -26.69 -23.06
N VAL A 69 -26.09 -27.71 -22.46
CA VAL A 69 -25.47 -28.56 -21.43
C VAL A 69 -24.30 -29.30 -22.08
N ASN A 70 -23.06 -28.97 -21.71
CA ASN A 70 -21.91 -29.75 -22.15
C ASN A 70 -21.85 -31.03 -21.30
N GLU A 71 -22.29 -32.15 -21.87
CA GLU A 71 -22.08 -33.48 -21.32
C GLU A 71 -20.63 -33.92 -21.57
N ILE A 72 -19.79 -33.88 -20.55
CA ILE A 72 -18.39 -34.29 -20.66
C ILE A 72 -18.19 -35.61 -19.94
N ARG A 73 -17.84 -36.66 -20.69
CA ARG A 73 -17.45 -37.96 -20.12
C ARG A 73 -16.03 -37.88 -19.55
N VAL A 74 -15.82 -38.38 -18.34
CA VAL A 74 -14.52 -38.40 -17.64
C VAL A 74 -13.45 -39.23 -18.39
N ASP A 75 -13.87 -40.01 -19.39
CA ASP A 75 -12.98 -40.77 -20.29
C ASP A 75 -12.42 -39.89 -21.43
N ILE A 76 -13.08 -38.77 -21.74
CA ILE A 76 -12.72 -37.80 -22.80
C ILE A 76 -11.82 -36.68 -22.24
N ILE A 77 -11.65 -36.61 -20.92
CA ILE A 77 -10.74 -35.67 -20.27
C ILE A 77 -9.30 -36.23 -20.34
N SER A 78 -8.78 -36.35 -21.55
CA SER A 78 -7.34 -36.28 -21.85
C SER A 78 -7.01 -34.86 -22.27
N PRO A 79 -5.74 -34.39 -22.12
CA PRO A 79 -5.35 -33.08 -22.63
C PRO A 79 -5.71 -33.01 -24.12
N ASP A 80 -6.30 -31.90 -24.54
CA ASP A 80 -6.73 -31.67 -25.92
C ASP A 80 -5.72 -32.21 -26.94
N ASN A 81 -6.15 -33.24 -27.69
CA ASN A 81 -5.53 -33.64 -28.94
C ASN A 81 -6.05 -32.73 -30.07
N ASN A 82 -5.79 -31.42 -29.95
CA ASN A 82 -5.72 -30.55 -31.12
C ASN A 82 -4.28 -30.07 -31.38
N THR A 83 -3.32 -30.93 -31.05
CA THR A 83 -1.92 -30.84 -31.48
C THR A 83 -1.61 -32.07 -32.32
N GLU A 84 -1.00 -31.84 -33.49
CA GLU A 84 -0.54 -32.90 -34.38
C GLU A 84 0.28 -33.95 -33.61
N SER A 85 0.07 -35.22 -33.95
CA SER A 85 0.75 -36.35 -33.35
C SER A 85 2.27 -36.25 -33.57
N VAL A 86 3.01 -35.92 -32.52
CA VAL A 86 4.46 -36.13 -32.50
C VAL A 86 4.72 -37.55 -32.02
N ASP A 87 5.45 -38.32 -32.82
CA ASP A 87 5.67 -39.74 -32.63
C ASP A 87 6.52 -39.99 -31.36
N SER A 88 6.29 -41.12 -30.69
CA SER A 88 6.97 -41.50 -29.44
C SER A 88 8.48 -41.76 -29.60
N GLU A 89 8.98 -41.69 -30.83
CA GLU A 89 10.40 -41.73 -31.18
C GLU A 89 11.07 -40.34 -31.01
N ASP A 90 10.31 -39.25 -31.10
CA ASP A 90 10.84 -37.87 -31.01
C ASP A 90 11.05 -37.40 -29.56
N ILE A 91 10.22 -37.84 -28.60
CA ILE A 91 10.39 -37.49 -27.18
C ILE A 91 11.66 -38.15 -26.59
N ASN A 92 11.99 -39.37 -27.04
CA ASN A 92 13.24 -40.02 -26.63
C ASN A 92 14.47 -39.34 -27.25
N ASN A 93 14.36 -38.79 -28.46
CA ASN A 93 15.43 -37.98 -29.06
C ASN A 93 15.64 -36.66 -28.32
N ILE A 94 14.56 -35.96 -27.95
CA ILE A 94 14.65 -34.70 -27.20
C ILE A 94 15.25 -34.91 -25.81
N GLN A 95 14.88 -35.98 -25.09
CA GLN A 95 15.48 -36.29 -23.79
C GLN A 95 16.95 -36.72 -23.91
N ASN A 96 17.33 -37.43 -24.98
CA ASN A 96 18.73 -37.78 -25.25
C ASN A 96 19.58 -36.55 -25.64
N GLU A 97 19.01 -35.60 -26.39
CA GLU A 97 19.68 -34.33 -26.75
C GLU A 97 19.82 -33.40 -25.53
N ILE A 98 18.81 -33.34 -24.66
CA ILE A 98 18.89 -32.58 -23.39
C ILE A 98 19.96 -33.19 -22.46
N SER A 99 20.03 -34.52 -22.35
CA SER A 99 21.11 -35.17 -21.59
C SER A 99 22.49 -34.95 -22.22
N ALA A 100 22.62 -34.98 -23.55
CA ALA A 100 23.89 -34.72 -24.23
C ALA A 100 24.37 -33.25 -24.09
N ILE A 101 23.43 -32.30 -24.03
CA ILE A 101 23.71 -30.88 -23.81
C ILE A 101 24.10 -30.64 -22.34
N GLN A 102 23.47 -31.32 -21.38
CA GLN A 102 23.83 -31.25 -19.97
C GLN A 102 25.22 -31.88 -19.70
N ASP A 103 25.54 -32.99 -20.36
CA ASP A 103 26.88 -33.60 -20.30
C ASP A 103 27.98 -32.69 -20.92
N LEU A 104 27.63 -31.86 -21.92
CA LEU A 104 28.53 -30.86 -22.51
C LEU A 104 28.74 -29.63 -21.62
N ILE A 105 27.69 -29.21 -20.91
CA ILE A 105 27.74 -28.09 -19.95
C ILE A 105 28.56 -28.47 -18.70
N ASP A 106 28.42 -29.70 -18.21
CA ASP A 106 29.15 -30.21 -17.04
C ASP A 106 30.64 -30.52 -17.33
N ALA A 107 31.04 -30.59 -18.61
CA ALA A 107 32.41 -30.91 -19.02
C ALA A 107 33.38 -29.71 -19.08
N ASP A 108 32.90 -28.46 -18.97
CA ASP A 108 33.69 -27.21 -19.04
C ASP A 108 34.73 -27.20 -20.19
N ILE A 109 34.30 -27.60 -21.40
CA ILE A 109 35.12 -27.57 -22.61
C ILE A 109 34.71 -26.36 -23.45
N ASP A 110 35.60 -25.38 -23.54
CA ASP A 110 35.55 -24.30 -24.51
C ASP A 110 35.84 -24.88 -25.91
N ALA A 111 34.80 -25.09 -26.71
CA ALA A 111 34.90 -25.63 -28.07
C ALA A 111 34.46 -24.56 -29.10
N GLU A 112 35.39 -24.14 -29.95
CA GLU A 112 35.10 -23.31 -31.12
C GLU A 112 34.12 -24.02 -32.08
N LEU A 113 33.02 -23.34 -32.40
CA LEU A 113 32.05 -23.79 -33.39
C LEU A 113 32.62 -23.65 -34.82
N PRO A 114 32.30 -24.57 -35.75
CA PRO A 114 32.73 -24.43 -37.13
C PRO A 114 32.01 -23.27 -37.83
N GLU A 115 32.78 -22.48 -38.58
CA GLU A 115 32.35 -21.39 -39.47
C GLU A 115 31.12 -21.80 -40.31
N THR A 116 30.01 -21.08 -40.12
CA THR A 116 28.82 -21.23 -40.95
C THR A 116 28.98 -20.45 -42.26
N THR A 117 28.41 -21.02 -43.32
CA THR A 117 28.68 -20.67 -44.73
C THR A 117 28.00 -19.37 -45.18
N ALA A 118 28.23 -18.26 -44.49
CA ALA A 118 27.78 -16.93 -44.91
C ALA A 118 28.85 -15.87 -44.61
N GLY A 119 29.97 -15.96 -45.32
CA GLY A 119 31.02 -14.93 -45.35
C GLY A 119 31.48 -14.72 -46.79
N LEU A 120 31.13 -13.56 -47.35
CA LEU A 120 31.33 -13.16 -48.74
C LEU A 120 32.79 -13.20 -49.19
N THR A 121 33.04 -13.77 -50.38
CA THR A 121 33.97 -13.15 -51.34
C THR A 121 33.46 -13.34 -52.77
N SER A 122 33.05 -12.23 -53.38
CA SER A 122 33.15 -11.94 -54.82
C SER A 122 32.76 -13.06 -55.80
N ASN A 123 31.53 -13.03 -56.35
CA ASN A 123 31.36 -13.08 -57.81
C ASN A 123 29.90 -12.83 -58.23
N GLU A 124 29.77 -12.11 -59.34
CA GLU A 124 28.57 -11.92 -60.15
C GLU A 124 27.96 -13.27 -60.55
N GLY A 125 26.63 -13.42 -60.43
CA GLY A 125 25.97 -14.66 -60.82
C GLY A 125 24.44 -14.59 -60.79
N THR A 126 23.85 -14.24 -61.92
CA THR A 126 22.42 -14.33 -62.22
C THR A 126 21.93 -15.77 -62.14
N SER A 127 21.21 -16.16 -61.09
CA SER A 127 20.32 -17.34 -61.08
C SER A 127 19.37 -17.25 -59.89
N PHE A 128 18.07 -17.08 -60.18
CA PHE A 128 17.01 -17.26 -59.20
C PHE A 128 16.66 -18.75 -59.11
N VAL A 129 16.58 -19.26 -57.88
CA VAL A 129 15.93 -20.55 -57.59
C VAL A 129 14.45 -20.26 -57.43
N THR A 130 13.61 -20.80 -58.32
CA THR A 130 12.17 -20.82 -58.10
C THR A 130 11.86 -21.89 -57.06
N VAL A 131 11.38 -21.48 -55.88
CA VAL A 131 10.82 -22.39 -54.89
C VAL A 131 9.32 -22.49 -55.15
N ASN A 132 8.87 -23.63 -55.68
CA ASN A 132 7.44 -23.94 -55.69
C ASN A 132 7.05 -24.40 -54.29
N ARG A 133 6.30 -23.57 -53.56
CA ARG A 133 5.59 -23.98 -52.34
C ARG A 133 4.28 -24.64 -52.76
N THR A 134 4.12 -25.91 -52.43
CA THR A 134 2.85 -26.66 -52.60
C THR A 134 2.33 -27.10 -51.23
N GLY A 135 2.09 -26.12 -50.37
CA GLY A 135 1.43 -26.32 -49.08
C GLY A 135 0.60 -25.08 -48.76
N ASP A 136 -0.59 -25.29 -48.18
CA ASP A 136 -1.49 -24.22 -47.79
C ASP A 136 -0.81 -23.29 -46.78
N GLU A 137 -0.79 -22.00 -47.10
CA GLU A 137 -0.30 -20.95 -46.20
C GLU A 137 -1.42 -20.50 -45.28
N THR A 138 -1.36 -20.90 -44.01
CA THR A 138 -2.15 -20.27 -42.96
C THR A 138 -1.35 -19.09 -42.41
N LEU A 139 -1.69 -17.88 -42.86
CA LEU A 139 -1.23 -16.65 -42.21
C LEU A 139 -1.81 -16.61 -40.79
N ALA A 140 -0.98 -16.27 -39.80
CA ALA A 140 -1.42 -16.12 -38.42
C ALA A 140 -2.56 -15.09 -38.34
N GLN A 141 -3.68 -15.50 -37.73
CA GLN A 141 -4.83 -14.66 -37.47
C GLN A 141 -4.53 -13.79 -36.25
N ALA A 142 -4.33 -12.49 -36.45
CA ALA A 142 -4.43 -11.52 -35.35
C ALA A 142 -5.89 -11.50 -34.88
N GLY A 143 -6.11 -11.58 -33.57
CA GLY A 143 -7.43 -11.69 -32.93
C GLY A 143 -8.29 -10.43 -33.00
N TYR A 144 -8.46 -9.83 -34.18
CA TYR A 144 -9.49 -8.83 -34.45
C TYR A 144 -10.73 -9.53 -35.00
N ASP A 145 -11.89 -9.23 -34.41
CA ASP A 145 -13.19 -9.60 -34.94
C ASP A 145 -13.47 -8.79 -36.21
N THR A 146 -13.57 -9.48 -37.34
CA THR A 146 -13.88 -8.91 -38.67
C THR A 146 -15.23 -9.42 -39.19
N THR A 147 -16.11 -9.90 -38.32
CA THR A 147 -17.37 -10.55 -38.71
C THR A 147 -18.36 -9.65 -39.46
N GLU A 148 -18.11 -8.34 -39.56
CA GLU A 148 -18.89 -7.42 -40.40
C GLU A 148 -18.14 -6.89 -41.64
N GLN A 149 -16.87 -7.26 -41.86
CA GLN A 149 -16.18 -6.93 -43.11
C GLN A 149 -16.52 -7.97 -44.18
N ASN A 150 -17.35 -7.55 -45.13
CA ASN A 150 -17.69 -8.31 -46.33
C ASN A 150 -16.45 -8.47 -47.21
N ASN A 151 -15.58 -9.42 -46.87
CA ASN A 151 -14.35 -9.69 -47.59
C ASN A 151 -14.68 -10.49 -48.86
N ILE A 152 -15.10 -9.79 -49.92
CA ILE A 152 -15.27 -10.36 -51.25
C ILE A 152 -13.87 -10.57 -51.83
N PHE A 153 -13.27 -11.71 -51.51
CA PHE A 153 -12.05 -12.17 -52.14
C PHE A 153 -12.40 -12.76 -53.52
N VAL A 154 -12.26 -11.97 -54.58
CA VAL A 154 -12.37 -12.47 -55.95
C VAL A 154 -11.08 -13.23 -56.29
N LEU A 155 -11.17 -14.55 -56.37
CA LEU A 155 -10.08 -15.41 -56.87
C LEU A 155 -9.78 -15.08 -58.35
N PRO A 156 -8.51 -14.90 -58.76
CA PRO A 156 -8.14 -14.75 -60.16
C PRO A 156 -8.15 -16.13 -60.83
N GLY A 157 -9.33 -16.60 -61.22
CA GLY A 157 -9.48 -17.93 -61.82
C GLY A 157 -10.67 -18.14 -62.74
N ASP A 158 -11.62 -17.20 -62.80
CA ASP A 158 -12.80 -17.34 -63.67
C ASP A 158 -12.95 -16.10 -64.57
N LEU A 159 -12.08 -16.00 -65.56
CA LEU A 159 -12.28 -15.13 -66.72
C LEU A 159 -12.79 -15.99 -67.87
N ASP A 160 -14.08 -16.32 -67.84
CA ASP A 160 -14.78 -16.66 -69.08
C ASP A 160 -15.00 -15.35 -69.84
N ASN A 161 -14.26 -15.23 -70.93
CA ASN A 161 -14.21 -14.07 -71.82
C ASN A 161 -15.49 -13.98 -72.65
N GLU A 162 -16.58 -13.49 -72.08
CA GLU A 162 -17.73 -13.00 -72.83
C GLU A 162 -18.36 -11.78 -72.14
N ASN A 163 -17.84 -10.61 -72.52
CA ASN A 163 -18.63 -9.39 -72.69
C ASN A 163 -19.28 -8.79 -71.41
N ASN A 164 -18.48 -8.20 -70.53
CA ASN A 164 -18.95 -7.05 -69.75
C ASN A 164 -17.91 -5.93 -69.72
N ASN A 165 -18.32 -4.77 -70.21
CA ASN A 165 -17.73 -3.48 -69.92
C ASN A 165 -18.07 -3.11 -68.46
N ASP A 166 -17.57 -3.87 -67.49
CA ASP A 166 -17.55 -3.42 -66.11
C ASP A 166 -16.31 -2.55 -65.94
N ASN A 167 -16.56 -1.25 -66.03
CA ASN A 167 -15.77 -0.21 -65.43
C ASN A 167 -15.43 -0.64 -63.99
N PHE A 168 -14.21 -1.14 -63.75
CA PHE A 168 -13.64 -1.18 -62.40
C PHE A 168 -13.50 0.29 -61.97
N ALA A 169 -14.57 0.80 -61.38
CA ALA A 169 -14.63 2.14 -60.83
C ALA A 169 -13.56 2.26 -59.76
N LEU A 170 -12.95 3.44 -59.68
CA LEU A 170 -12.06 3.79 -58.58
C LEU A 170 -12.82 3.60 -57.26
N PHE A 171 -12.17 2.92 -56.31
CA PHE A 171 -12.69 2.66 -54.96
C PHE A 171 -11.59 2.93 -53.94
N ASP A 172 -11.96 3.51 -52.82
CA ASP A 172 -11.12 3.77 -51.67
C ASP A 172 -11.94 3.54 -50.39
N ALA A 173 -11.33 3.02 -49.32
CA ALA A 173 -12.06 2.66 -48.10
C ALA A 173 -11.72 3.61 -46.95
N ASP A 174 -12.65 3.75 -46.00
CA ASP A 174 -12.42 4.59 -44.81
C ASP A 174 -11.27 4.05 -43.92
N GLU A 175 -10.45 4.95 -43.38
CA GLU A 175 -9.43 4.64 -42.37
C GLU A 175 -9.90 4.96 -40.95
N ASN A 176 -9.50 4.07 -40.03
CA ASN A 176 -9.59 4.30 -38.59
C ASN A 176 -8.20 4.11 -37.98
N VAL A 177 -7.75 5.12 -37.25
CA VAL A 177 -6.40 5.17 -36.68
C VAL A 177 -6.52 5.49 -35.21
N THR A 178 -5.81 4.72 -34.38
CA THR A 178 -5.66 5.00 -32.96
C THR A 178 -4.20 5.28 -32.67
N VAL A 179 -3.92 6.37 -31.97
CA VAL A 179 -2.56 6.77 -31.56
C VAL A 179 -2.58 7.15 -30.09
N ALA A 180 -1.49 6.90 -29.37
CA ALA A 180 -1.30 7.47 -28.04
C ALA A 180 -1.14 8.99 -28.15
N GLU A 181 -1.55 9.73 -27.11
CA GLU A 181 -1.18 11.14 -27.03
C GLU A 181 0.35 11.32 -26.98
N ASP A 182 0.78 12.55 -27.23
CA ASP A 182 2.20 12.92 -27.41
C ASP A 182 2.95 12.16 -28.52
N THR A 183 2.21 11.41 -29.35
CA THR A 183 2.75 10.66 -30.48
C THR A 183 2.05 11.08 -31.77
N SER A 184 2.83 11.30 -32.83
CA SER A 184 2.26 11.63 -34.14
C SER A 184 1.62 10.40 -34.79
N ALA A 185 0.38 10.52 -35.28
CA ALA A 185 -0.21 9.52 -36.17
C ALA A 185 0.30 9.73 -37.60
N THR A 186 0.79 8.68 -38.24
CA THR A 186 1.24 8.70 -39.63
C THR A 186 0.74 7.47 -40.37
N GLY A 187 0.47 7.63 -41.66
CA GLY A 187 0.00 6.53 -42.51
C GLY A 187 -0.26 7.01 -43.93
N ASN A 188 -0.95 6.18 -44.71
CA ASN A 188 -1.36 6.52 -46.07
C ASN A 188 -2.82 6.13 -46.32
N VAL A 189 -3.65 7.10 -46.72
CA VAL A 189 -5.08 6.88 -47.01
C VAL A 189 -5.36 6.19 -48.35
N LEU A 190 -4.32 5.90 -49.15
CA LEU A 190 -4.45 5.23 -50.43
C LEU A 190 -4.04 3.75 -50.37
N ASP A 191 -3.64 3.24 -49.20
CA ASP A 191 -3.14 1.86 -49.03
C ASP A 191 -4.22 0.81 -49.28
N ASN A 192 -5.50 1.17 -49.12
CA ASN A 192 -6.66 0.30 -49.33
C ASN A 192 -7.41 0.60 -50.65
N GLY A 193 -6.92 1.55 -51.44
CA GLY A 193 -7.56 2.01 -52.67
C GLY A 193 -7.14 1.24 -53.92
N ALA A 194 -8.03 1.13 -54.90
CA ALA A 194 -7.76 0.51 -56.20
C ALA A 194 -8.46 1.24 -57.37
N SER A 195 -7.77 1.30 -58.52
CA SER A 195 -8.37 1.77 -59.77
C SER A 195 -7.75 1.10 -61.00
N ALA A 196 -8.57 0.87 -62.03
CA ALA A 196 -8.11 0.50 -63.37
C ALA A 196 -7.65 1.70 -64.22
N GLY A 197 -7.95 2.93 -63.77
CA GLY A 197 -7.67 4.20 -64.46
C GLY A 197 -6.26 4.77 -64.27
N GLY A 198 -5.40 4.11 -63.49
CA GLY A 198 -4.02 4.54 -63.23
C GLY A 198 -3.73 4.77 -61.74
N PRO A 199 -2.60 5.44 -61.40
CA PRO A 199 -2.21 5.68 -60.01
C PRO A 199 -3.22 6.59 -59.31
N LEU A 200 -3.42 6.36 -58.01
CA LEU A 200 -4.28 7.16 -57.16
C LEU A 200 -3.56 8.40 -56.63
N SER A 201 -4.32 9.46 -56.36
CA SER A 201 -3.86 10.66 -55.67
C SER A 201 -5.01 11.35 -54.94
N VAL A 202 -4.71 12.05 -53.85
CA VAL A 202 -5.69 12.89 -53.13
C VAL A 202 -5.77 14.25 -53.82
N ILE A 203 -6.99 14.72 -54.11
CA ILE A 203 -7.22 16.07 -54.68
C ILE A 203 -7.35 17.10 -53.56
N ASN A 204 -8.25 16.83 -52.62
CA ASN A 204 -8.62 17.74 -51.56
C ASN A 204 -9.13 16.94 -50.35
N PHE A 205 -9.18 17.60 -49.21
CA PHE A 205 -9.80 17.09 -48.00
C PHE A 205 -10.63 18.16 -47.31
N SER A 206 -11.47 17.75 -46.37
CA SER A 206 -12.30 18.66 -45.62
C SER A 206 -12.45 18.24 -44.17
N ILE A 207 -12.43 19.25 -43.30
CA ILE A 207 -12.53 19.13 -41.84
C ILE A 207 -13.54 20.20 -41.39
N ASP A 208 -14.53 19.79 -40.59
CA ASP A 208 -15.63 20.66 -40.14
C ASP A 208 -16.33 21.45 -41.26
N GLY A 209 -16.44 20.83 -42.44
CA GLY A 209 -17.09 21.43 -43.62
C GLY A 209 -16.26 22.47 -44.38
N ASN A 210 -14.99 22.69 -44.01
CA ASN A 210 -14.05 23.52 -44.77
C ASN A 210 -13.19 22.63 -45.69
N THR A 211 -13.01 23.02 -46.94
CA THR A 211 -12.23 22.26 -47.93
C THR A 211 -10.83 22.86 -48.10
N PHE A 212 -9.83 21.98 -48.18
CA PHE A 212 -8.41 22.27 -48.27
C PHE A 212 -7.78 21.46 -49.41
N ASP A 213 -6.79 22.03 -50.09
CA ASP A 213 -6.07 21.33 -51.16
C ASP A 213 -5.09 20.31 -50.55
N ALA A 214 -4.84 19.18 -51.24
CA ALA A 214 -3.87 18.20 -50.77
C ALA A 214 -2.46 18.82 -50.63
N GLY A 215 -1.79 18.53 -49.51
CA GLY A 215 -0.50 19.10 -49.11
C GLY A 215 -0.60 20.35 -48.23
N GLU A 216 -1.80 20.83 -47.92
CA GLU A 216 -2.00 21.87 -46.91
C GLU A 216 -1.88 21.31 -45.48
N THR A 217 -1.31 22.12 -44.58
CA THR A 217 -1.22 21.83 -43.15
C THR A 217 -2.23 22.70 -42.39
N ILE A 218 -3.06 22.06 -41.58
CA ILE A 218 -4.16 22.68 -40.83
C ILE A 218 -3.88 22.58 -39.33
N ASN A 219 -4.06 23.70 -38.63
CA ASN A 219 -3.98 23.76 -37.17
C ASN A 219 -5.39 23.68 -36.60
N LEU A 220 -5.71 22.56 -35.98
CA LEU A 220 -6.94 22.32 -35.23
C LEU A 220 -6.73 22.65 -33.75
N VAL A 221 -7.79 22.60 -32.94
CA VAL A 221 -7.65 22.70 -31.48
C VAL A 221 -6.97 21.43 -30.94
N GLU A 222 -7.23 20.30 -31.59
CA GLU A 222 -6.79 18.95 -31.24
C GLU A 222 -5.35 18.66 -31.68
N GLY A 223 -4.80 19.43 -32.63
CA GLY A 223 -3.46 19.21 -33.17
C GLY A 223 -3.23 19.77 -34.58
N GLU A 224 -2.06 19.49 -35.13
CA GLU A 224 -1.68 19.86 -36.50
C GLU A 224 -1.89 18.66 -37.45
N PHE A 225 -2.67 18.85 -38.52
CA PHE A 225 -2.98 17.81 -39.51
C PHE A 225 -2.45 18.19 -40.90
N THR A 226 -1.86 17.23 -41.62
CA THR A 226 -1.48 17.35 -43.03
C THR A 226 -1.88 16.08 -43.78
N LEU A 227 -2.48 16.22 -44.97
CA LEU A 227 -2.72 15.11 -45.91
C LEU A 227 -2.17 15.49 -47.29
N ASN A 228 -1.18 14.73 -47.77
CA ASN A 228 -0.49 14.97 -49.02
C ASN A 228 -1.20 14.31 -50.22
N ALA A 229 -0.86 14.77 -51.43
CA ALA A 229 -1.43 14.24 -52.67
C ALA A 229 -1.07 12.77 -52.94
N ASP A 230 0.03 12.26 -52.36
CA ASP A 230 0.43 10.85 -52.42
C ASP A 230 -0.27 9.96 -51.37
N GLY A 231 -1.24 10.53 -50.65
CA GLY A 231 -2.02 9.86 -49.62
C GLY A 231 -1.36 9.83 -48.25
N SER A 232 -0.07 10.19 -48.13
CA SER A 232 0.59 10.24 -46.83
C SER A 232 -0.03 11.32 -45.95
N TYR A 233 -0.37 10.96 -44.71
CA TYR A 233 -0.86 11.91 -43.71
C TYR A 233 0.02 11.95 -42.48
N THR A 234 -0.05 13.07 -41.76
CA THR A 234 0.54 13.24 -40.44
C THR A 234 -0.42 14.04 -39.58
N PHE A 235 -0.71 13.54 -38.38
CA PHE A 235 -1.40 14.27 -37.32
C PHE A 235 -0.47 14.33 -36.11
N ILE A 236 -0.17 15.55 -35.64
CA ILE A 236 0.58 15.80 -34.42
C ILE A 236 -0.43 16.32 -33.40
N PRO A 237 -0.83 15.53 -32.39
CA PRO A 237 -1.72 16.00 -31.33
C PRO A 237 -1.18 17.28 -30.69
N ALA A 238 -2.07 18.17 -30.26
CA ALA A 238 -1.69 19.24 -29.34
C ALA A 238 -1.18 18.63 -28.02
N ASP A 239 -0.32 19.35 -27.31
CA ASP A 239 0.22 18.89 -26.02
C ASP A 239 -0.92 18.42 -25.09
N ASN A 240 -0.84 17.16 -24.62
CA ASN A 240 -1.82 16.50 -23.74
C ASN A 240 -3.26 16.45 -24.30
N PHE A 241 -3.41 16.44 -25.62
CA PHE A 241 -4.70 16.16 -26.24
C PHE A 241 -4.91 14.65 -26.33
N ASN A 242 -5.95 14.18 -25.67
CA ASN A 242 -6.57 12.88 -25.92
C ASN A 242 -8.06 13.05 -26.27
N GLY A 243 -8.59 12.09 -27.01
CA GLY A 243 -9.96 12.10 -27.50
C GLY A 243 -10.09 11.99 -29.02
N THR A 244 -11.29 12.28 -29.53
CA THR A 244 -11.60 12.15 -30.96
C THR A 244 -11.23 13.41 -31.72
N VAL A 245 -10.46 13.25 -32.79
CA VAL A 245 -10.16 14.33 -33.74
C VAL A 245 -11.33 14.50 -34.72
N PRO A 246 -11.67 15.72 -35.17
CA PRO A 246 -12.66 15.94 -36.21
C PRO A 246 -12.42 15.05 -37.45
N VAL A 247 -13.47 14.38 -37.94
CA VAL A 247 -13.38 13.43 -39.07
C VAL A 247 -12.90 14.14 -40.33
N VAL A 248 -11.83 13.62 -40.93
CA VAL A 248 -11.28 14.12 -42.19
C VAL A 248 -11.97 13.43 -43.35
N ASN A 249 -12.70 14.17 -44.18
CA ASN A 249 -13.32 13.64 -45.40
C ASN A 249 -12.43 14.00 -46.59
N TYR A 250 -11.97 13.06 -47.40
CA TYR A 250 -11.06 13.33 -48.51
C TYR A 250 -11.55 12.76 -49.84
N THR A 251 -11.11 13.37 -50.94
CA THR A 251 -11.47 12.95 -52.31
C THR A 251 -10.25 12.45 -53.05
N VAL A 252 -10.32 11.20 -53.50
CA VAL A 252 -9.27 10.53 -54.28
C VAL A 252 -9.58 10.55 -55.78
N THR A 253 -8.55 10.49 -56.62
CA THR A 253 -8.70 10.41 -58.09
C THR A 253 -7.66 9.50 -58.73
N ASP A 254 -7.98 8.92 -59.89
CA ASP A 254 -7.03 8.19 -60.73
C ASP A 254 -6.51 9.03 -61.91
N GLY A 255 -5.55 8.46 -62.65
CA GLY A 255 -5.04 9.03 -63.89
C GLY A 255 -6.06 9.18 -65.03
N ALA A 256 -7.27 8.62 -64.90
CA ALA A 256 -8.36 8.74 -65.85
C ALA A 256 -9.40 9.82 -65.45
N GLY A 257 -9.27 10.41 -64.26
CA GLY A 257 -10.14 11.45 -63.72
C GLY A 257 -11.41 10.93 -63.05
N ASN A 258 -11.49 9.63 -62.73
CA ASN A 258 -12.53 9.14 -61.83
C ASN A 258 -12.25 9.60 -60.40
N THR A 259 -13.27 9.70 -59.55
CA THR A 259 -13.15 10.15 -58.17
C THR A 259 -13.98 9.31 -57.21
N ASP A 260 -13.52 9.16 -55.98
CA ASP A 260 -14.25 8.56 -54.85
C ASP A 260 -14.00 9.38 -53.58
N SER A 261 -14.82 9.18 -52.56
CA SER A 261 -14.74 9.91 -51.30
C SER A 261 -14.78 8.97 -50.11
N SER A 262 -13.85 9.19 -49.19
CA SER A 262 -13.61 8.36 -48.02
C SER A 262 -13.31 9.23 -46.80
N THR A 263 -13.20 8.60 -45.64
CA THR A 263 -12.97 9.28 -44.37
C THR A 263 -11.79 8.70 -43.60
N LEU A 264 -11.04 9.58 -42.95
CA LEU A 264 -10.01 9.24 -41.98
C LEU A 264 -10.48 9.68 -40.59
N THR A 265 -10.66 8.71 -39.70
CA THR A 265 -10.99 8.92 -38.29
C THR A 265 -9.76 8.67 -37.44
N ILE A 266 -9.39 9.65 -36.60
CA ILE A 266 -8.26 9.55 -35.68
C ILE A 266 -8.77 9.63 -34.24
N LEU A 267 -8.45 8.61 -33.45
CA LEU A 267 -8.66 8.56 -32.00
C LEU A 267 -7.30 8.67 -31.30
N VAL A 268 -7.16 9.68 -30.43
CA VAL A 268 -6.00 9.81 -29.55
C VAL A 268 -6.34 9.22 -28.19
N THR A 269 -5.60 8.21 -27.75
CA THR A 269 -5.80 7.56 -26.44
C THR A 269 -4.91 8.22 -25.39
N PRO A 270 -5.41 8.45 -24.17
CA PRO A 270 -4.61 9.01 -23.09
C PRO A 270 -3.45 8.08 -22.72
N VAL A 271 -2.39 8.66 -22.18
CA VAL A 271 -1.23 8.02 -21.59
C VAL A 271 -1.00 8.64 -20.23
N SER A 272 -1.13 7.84 -19.17
CA SER A 272 -0.93 8.29 -17.80
C SER A 272 0.32 9.16 -17.61
N ASP A 273 0.07 10.44 -17.36
CA ASP A 273 1.05 11.45 -16.98
C ASP A 273 0.93 11.85 -15.50
N LEU A 274 -0.08 11.30 -14.82
CA LEU A 274 -0.33 11.50 -13.40
C LEU A 274 0.86 11.02 -12.56
N THR A 275 1.38 11.93 -11.75
CA THR A 275 2.38 11.64 -10.73
C THR A 275 1.94 12.20 -9.41
N ASP A 276 2.23 11.48 -8.34
CA ASP A 276 2.00 11.92 -6.98
C ASP A 276 3.11 11.37 -6.05
N ALA A 277 3.37 12.08 -4.96
CA ALA A 277 4.50 11.78 -4.06
C ALA A 277 4.04 11.67 -2.62
N ASP A 278 4.70 10.81 -1.83
CA ASP A 278 4.37 10.63 -0.41
C ASP A 278 4.51 11.90 0.43
N GLU A 279 3.59 12.11 1.37
CA GLU A 279 3.64 13.13 2.40
C GLU A 279 4.14 12.61 3.74
N SER A 280 4.82 13.50 4.47
CA SER A 280 5.05 13.35 5.89
C SER A 280 4.76 14.65 6.63
N VAL A 281 4.09 14.53 7.76
CA VAL A 281 3.80 15.66 8.65
C VAL A 281 4.01 15.28 10.11
N THR A 282 4.38 16.27 10.91
CA THR A 282 4.54 16.13 12.36
C THR A 282 3.71 17.19 13.07
N THR A 283 3.06 16.81 14.17
CA THR A 283 2.34 17.71 15.07
C THR A 283 2.68 17.39 16.52
N ALA A 284 2.45 18.32 17.43
CA ALA A 284 2.48 18.00 18.85
C ALA A 284 1.18 17.28 19.25
N GLU A 285 1.20 16.51 20.34
CA GLU A 285 -0.03 16.00 20.92
C GLU A 285 -0.99 17.14 21.31
N ASP A 286 -2.27 16.80 21.43
CA ASP A 286 -3.38 17.75 21.65
C ASP A 286 -3.49 18.87 20.60
N THR A 287 -2.74 18.77 19.49
CA THR A 287 -2.70 19.78 18.45
C THR A 287 -3.16 19.18 17.12
N PRO A 288 -4.34 19.58 16.61
CA PRO A 288 -4.80 19.19 15.28
C PRO A 288 -3.82 19.62 14.17
N VAL A 289 -3.67 18.78 13.16
CA VAL A 289 -2.86 19.07 11.96
C VAL A 289 -3.72 18.99 10.70
N SER A 290 -3.43 19.85 9.73
CA SER A 290 -4.12 19.89 8.44
C SER A 290 -3.13 20.17 7.31
N GLY A 291 -3.49 19.73 6.11
CA GLY A 291 -2.70 19.90 4.91
C GLY A 291 -3.49 19.53 3.66
N ASN A 292 -2.80 19.39 2.53
CA ASN A 292 -3.38 18.87 1.30
C ASN A 292 -2.38 17.88 0.67
N VAL A 293 -2.83 16.65 0.41
CA VAL A 293 -2.01 15.60 -0.21
C VAL A 293 -1.82 15.82 -1.72
N LEU A 294 -2.70 16.56 -2.38
CA LEU A 294 -2.58 16.87 -3.82
C LEU A 294 -1.58 18.01 -4.11
N ASN A 295 -0.85 18.51 -3.11
CA ASN A 295 0.10 19.62 -3.32
C ASN A 295 1.32 19.22 -4.15
N ASN A 296 1.68 17.93 -4.16
CA ASN A 296 2.80 17.39 -4.92
C ASN A 296 2.34 16.50 -6.09
N ALA A 297 1.04 16.43 -6.34
CA ALA A 297 0.47 15.74 -7.48
C ALA A 297 0.47 16.64 -8.73
N ASP A 298 0.75 16.06 -9.89
CA ASP A 298 0.80 16.76 -11.17
C ASP A 298 0.28 15.88 -12.32
N THR A 299 -0.41 16.52 -13.27
CA THR A 299 -1.00 15.92 -14.48
C THR A 299 -1.38 17.03 -15.45
N ALA A 300 -1.37 16.76 -16.75
CA ALA A 300 -1.94 17.65 -17.76
C ALA A 300 -3.40 17.30 -18.12
N ASP A 301 -3.90 16.15 -17.68
CA ASP A 301 -5.22 15.58 -18.01
C ASP A 301 -6.39 16.11 -17.16
N GLY A 302 -6.20 17.26 -16.52
CA GLY A 302 -7.27 18.01 -15.87
C GLY A 302 -7.25 17.95 -14.34
N PRO A 303 -8.42 18.00 -13.67
CA PRO A 303 -8.47 18.18 -12.23
C PRO A 303 -8.12 16.89 -11.48
N LEU A 304 -7.32 17.05 -10.43
CA LEU A 304 -6.98 15.98 -9.49
C LEU A 304 -8.05 15.81 -8.41
N THR A 305 -8.37 14.57 -8.08
CA THR A 305 -9.27 14.21 -6.97
C THR A 305 -8.76 12.96 -6.26
N ILE A 306 -9.02 12.87 -4.95
CA ILE A 306 -8.93 11.61 -4.22
C ILE A 306 -10.18 10.78 -4.53
N THR A 307 -10.01 9.49 -4.81
CA THR A 307 -11.13 8.56 -5.08
C THR A 307 -11.34 7.56 -3.95
N SER A 308 -10.28 7.18 -3.24
CA SER A 308 -10.36 6.34 -2.05
C SER A 308 -9.12 6.52 -1.18
N PHE A 309 -9.24 6.13 0.09
CA PHE A 309 -8.07 5.99 0.96
C PHE A 309 -8.22 4.79 1.90
N THR A 310 -7.09 4.26 2.35
CA THR A 310 -6.99 3.11 3.22
C THR A 310 -6.14 3.47 4.43
N VAL A 311 -6.63 3.15 5.62
CA VAL A 311 -5.91 3.33 6.89
C VAL A 311 -6.23 2.14 7.79
N ASP A 312 -5.21 1.63 8.48
CA ASP A 312 -5.31 0.42 9.32
C ASP A 312 -5.95 -0.79 8.58
N GLY A 313 -5.63 -0.94 7.29
CA GLY A 313 -6.13 -2.02 6.44
C GLY A 313 -7.60 -1.92 6.00
N ASN A 314 -8.29 -0.83 6.33
CA ASN A 314 -9.69 -0.59 5.94
C ASN A 314 -9.77 0.54 4.90
N THR A 315 -10.61 0.36 3.87
CA THR A 315 -10.82 1.36 2.82
C THR A 315 -12.05 2.23 3.09
N PHE A 316 -11.91 3.53 2.88
CA PHE A 316 -12.90 4.57 3.14
C PHE A 316 -13.10 5.47 1.92
N ASN A 317 -14.24 6.16 1.88
CA ASN A 317 -14.49 7.15 0.84
C ASN A 317 -13.95 8.52 1.28
N PRO A 318 -13.45 9.35 0.36
CA PRO A 318 -13.03 10.71 0.69
C PRO A 318 -14.21 11.52 1.25
N GLY A 319 -13.94 12.28 2.32
CA GLY A 319 -14.92 13.02 3.12
C GLY A 319 -15.43 12.26 4.34
N ASP A 320 -15.16 10.95 4.46
CA ASP A 320 -15.44 10.20 5.67
C ASP A 320 -14.48 10.62 6.80
N THR A 321 -15.02 10.78 8.02
CA THR A 321 -14.20 10.90 9.24
C THR A 321 -13.98 9.50 9.82
N VAL A 322 -12.71 9.11 9.91
CA VAL A 322 -12.27 7.81 10.43
C VAL A 322 -11.77 7.98 11.86
N THR A 323 -12.41 7.29 12.79
CA THR A 323 -11.96 7.20 14.19
C THR A 323 -10.95 6.07 14.32
N LEU A 324 -9.71 6.42 14.65
CA LEU A 324 -8.59 5.52 14.93
C LEU A 324 -8.35 5.43 16.44
N ALA A 325 -7.45 4.54 16.87
CA ALA A 325 -7.03 4.50 18.27
C ALA A 325 -6.19 5.75 18.64
N GLU A 326 -5.55 6.35 17.66
CA GLU A 326 -4.63 7.49 17.77
C GLU A 326 -5.33 8.86 17.64
N GLY A 327 -6.52 8.92 17.05
CA GLY A 327 -7.23 10.17 16.78
C GLY A 327 -8.31 10.04 15.70
N GLU A 328 -8.83 11.18 15.25
CA GLU A 328 -9.78 11.26 14.13
C GLU A 328 -9.12 11.82 12.87
N LEU A 329 -9.20 11.08 11.77
CA LEU A 329 -8.69 11.48 10.45
C LEU A 329 -9.85 11.79 9.51
N THR A 330 -9.77 12.88 8.76
CA THR A 330 -10.63 13.13 7.60
C THR A 330 -9.74 13.49 6.41
N LEU A 331 -9.95 12.83 5.26
CA LEU A 331 -9.31 13.15 3.98
C LEU A 331 -10.41 13.39 2.94
N ASN A 332 -10.46 14.58 2.36
CA ASN A 332 -11.50 15.03 1.45
C ASN A 332 -11.15 14.74 -0.03
N PRO A 333 -12.15 14.76 -0.94
CA PRO A 333 -11.91 14.58 -2.37
C PRO A 333 -10.93 15.60 -2.98
N ASP A 334 -10.88 16.83 -2.45
CA ASP A 334 -9.97 17.89 -2.91
C ASP A 334 -8.54 17.77 -2.34
N GLY A 335 -8.23 16.63 -1.71
CA GLY A 335 -6.94 16.34 -1.09
C GLY A 335 -6.74 16.99 0.27
N SER A 336 -7.62 17.90 0.71
CA SER A 336 -7.50 18.48 2.04
C SER A 336 -7.71 17.43 3.13
N TYR A 337 -6.84 17.42 4.14
CA TYR A 337 -6.97 16.52 5.27
C TYR A 337 -6.91 17.24 6.60
N THR A 338 -7.47 16.61 7.62
CA THR A 338 -7.31 17.00 9.03
C THR A 338 -7.14 15.75 9.87
N PHE A 339 -6.17 15.77 10.78
CA PHE A 339 -6.00 14.78 11.82
C PHE A 339 -6.05 15.46 13.18
N ILE A 340 -6.91 14.95 14.06
CA ILE A 340 -7.07 15.41 15.45
C ILE A 340 -6.57 14.25 16.34
N PRO A 341 -5.38 14.35 16.95
CA PRO A 341 -4.92 13.36 17.91
C PRO A 341 -5.94 13.20 19.06
N ASN A 342 -6.09 11.98 19.59
CA ASN A 342 -6.75 11.78 20.87
C ASN A 342 -5.98 12.49 21.99
N ASP A 343 -6.66 12.87 23.07
CA ASP A 343 -6.04 13.55 24.21
C ASP A 343 -4.82 12.76 24.73
N ASN A 344 -3.67 13.44 24.83
CA ASN A 344 -2.36 12.89 25.24
C ASN A 344 -1.86 11.70 24.40
N PHE A 345 -2.33 11.56 23.15
CA PHE A 345 -1.73 10.60 22.23
C PHE A 345 -0.45 11.18 21.63
N ASN A 346 0.65 10.46 21.80
CA ASN A 346 1.89 10.67 21.08
C ASN A 346 2.40 9.36 20.44
N GLY A 347 3.15 9.49 19.34
CA GLY A 347 3.66 8.37 18.55
C GLY A 347 3.25 8.40 17.08
N SER A 348 3.39 7.25 16.42
CA SER A 348 3.07 7.11 14.99
C SER A 348 1.60 6.78 14.78
N VAL A 349 0.96 7.46 13.83
CA VAL A 349 -0.39 7.13 13.34
C VAL A 349 -0.25 6.06 12.24
N PRO A 350 -1.22 5.14 12.08
CA PRO A 350 -1.24 4.21 10.94
C PRO A 350 -1.10 4.97 9.61
N VAL A 351 -0.22 4.49 8.74
CA VAL A 351 0.03 5.12 7.43
C VAL A 351 -1.25 5.14 6.61
N VAL A 352 -1.57 6.29 6.05
CA VAL A 352 -2.73 6.47 5.18
C VAL A 352 -2.26 6.29 3.75
N SER A 353 -2.76 5.26 3.05
CA SER A 353 -2.55 5.12 1.60
C SER A 353 -3.75 5.69 0.86
N TYR A 354 -3.57 6.48 -0.17
CA TYR A 354 -4.67 7.09 -0.92
C TYR A 354 -4.45 6.98 -2.42
N THR A 355 -5.56 7.03 -3.18
CA THR A 355 -5.53 6.98 -4.65
C THR A 355 -5.97 8.32 -5.21
N VAL A 356 -5.10 8.91 -6.01
CA VAL A 356 -5.35 10.12 -6.79
C VAL A 356 -5.86 9.71 -8.16
N THR A 357 -6.75 10.51 -8.74
CA THR A 357 -7.25 10.36 -10.09
C THR A 357 -7.35 11.71 -10.77
N ASP A 358 -7.00 11.78 -12.05
CA ASP A 358 -7.14 13.00 -12.87
C ASP A 358 -8.47 13.05 -13.66
N GLY A 359 -8.56 13.99 -14.61
CA GLY A 359 -9.75 14.15 -15.45
C GLY A 359 -9.88 13.12 -16.57
N ALA A 360 -8.79 12.46 -16.98
CA ALA A 360 -8.79 11.37 -17.96
C ALA A 360 -9.12 10.02 -17.31
N GLY A 361 -8.98 9.92 -15.99
CA GLY A 361 -9.25 8.72 -15.21
C GLY A 361 -8.01 7.90 -14.90
N ASP A 362 -6.81 8.42 -15.15
CA ASP A 362 -5.58 7.78 -14.72
C ASP A 362 -5.43 7.88 -13.21
N THR A 363 -4.77 6.89 -12.61
CA THR A 363 -4.69 6.77 -11.16
C THR A 363 -3.27 6.55 -10.69
N ASP A 364 -2.90 7.21 -9.60
CA ASP A 364 -1.66 6.99 -8.87
C ASP A 364 -1.94 6.78 -7.37
N SER A 365 -1.02 6.11 -6.66
CA SER A 365 -1.19 5.80 -5.24
C SER A 365 0.02 6.21 -4.41
N SER A 366 -0.25 7.01 -3.39
CA SER A 366 0.76 7.57 -2.48
C SER A 366 0.33 7.41 -1.03
N THR A 367 1.19 7.86 -0.11
CA THR A 367 0.97 7.73 1.33
C THR A 367 1.13 9.05 2.08
N LEU A 368 0.32 9.21 3.12
CA LEU A 368 0.46 10.26 4.13
C LEU A 368 0.89 9.62 5.45
N THR A 369 2.09 9.99 5.91
CA THR A 369 2.63 9.59 7.22
C THR A 369 2.48 10.73 8.23
N ILE A 370 1.76 10.47 9.32
CA ILE A 370 1.58 11.43 10.42
C ILE A 370 2.31 10.94 11.66
N SER A 371 3.08 11.83 12.30
CA SER A 371 3.73 11.56 13.59
C SER A 371 3.33 12.62 14.62
N VAL A 372 3.07 12.19 15.85
CA VAL A 372 2.68 13.05 16.96
C VAL A 372 3.79 13.06 18.00
N THR A 373 4.32 14.24 18.34
CA THR A 373 5.38 14.40 19.34
C THR A 373 4.78 14.67 20.72
N PRO A 374 5.32 14.05 21.79
CA PRO A 374 4.85 14.28 23.15
C PRO A 374 5.11 15.72 23.60
N LEU A 375 4.30 16.20 24.55
CA LEU A 375 4.51 17.42 25.32
C LEU A 375 4.60 17.04 26.81
N PRO A 376 5.43 17.74 27.60
CA PRO A 376 5.51 17.44 29.03
C PRO A 376 4.16 17.64 29.72
N ASP A 377 3.62 16.55 30.29
CA ASP A 377 2.35 16.53 31.01
C ASP A 377 2.51 16.38 32.54
N LEU A 378 3.72 16.00 32.97
CA LEU A 378 4.04 15.75 34.37
C LEU A 378 4.05 17.06 35.16
N THR A 379 3.24 17.07 36.22
CA THR A 379 3.26 18.11 37.25
C THR A 379 3.37 17.49 38.63
N ASP A 380 4.16 18.09 39.50
CA ASP A 380 4.25 17.72 40.91
C ASP A 380 4.37 18.98 41.80
N ASP A 381 3.73 18.94 42.97
CA ASP A 381 3.71 20.05 43.93
C ASP A 381 4.62 19.73 45.13
N ASN A 382 5.00 20.73 45.92
CA ASN A 382 5.80 20.51 47.14
C ASN A 382 4.95 20.03 48.32
N GLU A 383 5.47 19.10 49.13
CA GLU A 383 4.87 18.67 50.40
C GLU A 383 5.48 19.36 51.62
N SER A 384 4.64 19.48 52.66
CA SER A 384 5.09 19.76 54.00
C SER A 384 4.40 18.86 55.01
N VAL A 385 5.16 18.33 55.96
CA VAL A 385 4.64 17.51 57.05
C VAL A 385 5.23 17.94 58.39
N THR A 386 4.48 17.73 59.46
CA THR A 386 4.92 17.99 60.83
C THR A 386 4.69 16.77 61.70
N THR A 387 5.65 16.46 62.55
CA THR A 387 5.55 15.39 63.56
C THR A 387 6.00 15.89 64.93
N ALA A 388 5.65 15.16 65.98
CA ALA A 388 6.24 15.35 67.30
C ALA A 388 7.64 14.71 67.34
N GLU A 389 8.53 15.19 68.22
CA GLU A 389 9.78 14.47 68.48
C GLU A 389 9.51 13.05 68.98
N ASP A 390 10.48 12.17 68.76
CA ASP A 390 10.40 10.73 69.03
C ASP A 390 9.26 9.99 68.31
N THR A 391 8.58 10.65 67.35
CA THR A 391 7.46 10.08 66.60
C THR A 391 7.81 10.00 65.11
N PRO A 392 7.99 8.79 64.55
CA PRO A 392 8.16 8.61 63.12
C PRO A 392 6.98 9.16 62.33
N VAL A 393 7.25 9.72 61.15
CA VAL A 393 6.24 10.22 60.21
C VAL A 393 6.41 9.57 58.85
N SER A 394 5.29 9.29 58.18
CA SER A 394 5.27 8.73 56.83
C SER A 394 4.21 9.42 55.97
N GLY A 395 4.38 9.31 54.65
CA GLY A 395 3.48 9.85 53.64
C GLY A 395 3.90 9.37 52.25
N ASN A 396 3.34 9.99 51.21
CA ASN A 396 3.74 9.75 49.84
C ASN A 396 3.94 11.09 49.11
N VAL A 397 5.11 11.28 48.48
CA VAL A 397 5.41 12.50 47.71
C VAL A 397 4.76 12.50 46.31
N LEU A 398 4.17 11.39 45.88
CA LEU A 398 3.43 11.31 44.61
C LEU A 398 1.94 11.61 44.78
N ASP A 399 1.47 11.93 45.99
CA ASP A 399 0.04 12.21 46.25
C ASP A 399 -0.47 13.46 45.50
N ASN A 400 0.43 14.39 45.15
CA ASN A 400 0.11 15.61 44.39
C ASN A 400 0.67 15.60 42.96
N ALA A 401 1.27 14.49 42.53
CA ALA A 401 1.79 14.34 41.18
C ALA A 401 0.68 13.89 40.21
N ALA A 402 0.72 14.40 38.98
CA ALA A 402 -0.22 14.06 37.91
C ALA A 402 0.46 14.03 36.54
N THR A 403 0.02 13.10 35.69
CA THR A 403 0.49 12.86 34.31
C THR A 403 -0.59 12.02 33.59
N ALA A 404 -0.67 12.12 32.27
CA ALA A 404 -1.43 11.24 31.39
C ALA A 404 -0.53 10.13 30.77
N ASP A 405 0.78 10.33 30.75
CA ASP A 405 1.82 9.48 30.15
C ASP A 405 2.24 8.24 30.99
N GLY A 406 1.37 7.81 31.91
CA GLY A 406 1.49 6.51 32.58
C GLY A 406 1.94 6.58 34.04
N PRO A 407 2.69 5.57 34.55
CA PRO A 407 2.95 5.45 35.97
C PRO A 407 4.01 6.45 36.47
N LEU A 408 3.74 7.04 37.63
CA LEU A 408 4.65 7.93 38.34
C LEU A 408 5.63 7.15 39.22
N THR A 409 6.89 7.59 39.25
CA THR A 409 7.95 7.05 40.11
C THR A 409 8.86 8.15 40.61
N VAL A 410 9.45 7.96 41.80
CA VAL A 410 10.59 8.76 42.24
C VAL A 410 11.87 8.06 41.78
N THR A 411 12.75 8.79 41.10
CA THR A 411 14.03 8.22 40.62
C THR A 411 15.18 8.50 41.57
N SER A 412 15.23 9.71 42.12
CA SER A 412 16.28 10.14 43.03
C SER A 412 15.81 11.25 43.95
N PHE A 413 16.57 11.47 45.02
CA PHE A 413 16.36 12.59 45.92
C PHE A 413 17.68 13.16 46.42
N THR A 414 17.67 14.45 46.74
CA THR A 414 18.81 15.21 47.23
C THR A 414 18.49 15.79 48.60
N VAL A 415 19.38 15.53 49.54
CA VAL A 415 19.34 16.13 50.89
C VAL A 415 20.75 16.56 51.29
N ASN A 416 20.90 17.75 51.87
CA ASN A 416 22.20 18.37 52.19
C ASN A 416 23.19 18.42 51.00
N GLY A 417 22.67 18.57 49.78
CA GLY A 417 23.48 18.64 48.55
C GLY A 417 24.06 17.30 48.08
N ASN A 418 23.70 16.17 48.69
CA ASN A 418 24.05 14.83 48.23
C ASN A 418 22.84 14.17 47.58
N THR A 419 23.04 13.52 46.43
CA THR A 419 21.99 12.78 45.71
C THR A 419 22.04 11.30 46.07
N PHE A 420 20.86 10.73 46.31
CA PHE A 420 20.60 9.35 46.66
C PHE A 420 19.58 8.76 45.68
N ASN A 421 19.60 7.44 45.50
CA ASN A 421 18.60 6.77 44.68
C ASN A 421 17.33 6.56 45.50
N ALA A 422 16.17 6.54 44.85
CA ALA A 422 14.95 6.14 45.51
C ALA A 422 15.09 4.71 46.09
N GLY A 423 14.65 4.52 47.33
CA GLY A 423 14.82 3.32 48.14
C GLY A 423 16.01 3.37 49.10
N ASP A 424 16.91 4.35 48.95
CA ASP A 424 18.01 4.54 49.89
C ASP A 424 17.50 5.07 51.25
N THR A 425 18.11 4.59 52.33
CA THR A 425 17.95 5.15 53.67
C THR A 425 19.14 6.04 53.99
N VAL A 426 18.87 7.29 54.40
CA VAL A 426 19.85 8.33 54.67
C VAL A 426 19.82 8.68 56.15
N SER A 427 20.95 8.50 56.82
CA SER A 427 21.16 8.98 58.19
C SER A 427 21.56 10.45 58.18
N LEU A 428 20.71 11.30 58.73
CA LEU A 428 20.93 12.73 58.93
C LEU A 428 21.30 13.02 60.40
N THR A 429 21.74 14.24 60.69
CA THR A 429 21.93 14.70 62.07
C THR A 429 20.62 14.78 62.85
N GLU A 430 19.50 14.97 62.13
CA GLU A 430 18.15 15.16 62.67
C GLU A 430 17.36 13.84 62.82
N GLY A 431 17.74 12.79 62.09
CA GLY A 431 17.00 11.52 62.05
C GLY A 431 17.37 10.65 60.86
N GLU A 432 16.61 9.59 60.64
CA GLU A 432 16.75 8.67 59.51
C GLU A 432 15.61 8.86 58.51
N LEU A 433 15.95 9.09 57.23
CA LEU A 433 15.00 9.30 56.12
C LEU A 433 15.11 8.16 55.12
N THR A 434 13.97 7.58 54.73
CA THR A 434 13.85 6.71 53.55
C THR A 434 12.81 7.31 52.61
N LEU A 435 13.10 7.40 51.31
CA LEU A 435 12.16 7.77 50.26
C LEU A 435 12.24 6.72 49.14
N ASN A 436 11.16 6.00 48.91
CA ASN A 436 11.07 4.87 47.97
C ASN A 436 10.66 5.31 46.56
N ALA A 437 10.85 4.43 45.58
CA ALA A 437 10.50 4.70 44.18
C ALA A 437 8.98 4.83 43.95
N ASP A 438 8.15 4.25 44.81
CA ASP A 438 6.68 4.43 44.80
C ASP A 438 6.22 5.72 45.49
N GLY A 439 7.16 6.60 45.84
CA GLY A 439 6.94 7.87 46.50
C GLY A 439 6.71 7.77 48.01
N SER A 440 6.54 6.57 48.56
CA SER A 440 6.38 6.41 49.99
C SER A 440 7.64 6.83 50.73
N TYR A 441 7.50 7.63 51.79
CA TYR A 441 8.61 8.03 52.64
C TYR A 441 8.36 7.73 54.10
N THR A 442 9.44 7.63 54.85
CA THR A 442 9.43 7.58 56.32
C THR A 442 10.59 8.40 56.85
N PHE A 443 10.32 9.24 57.85
CA PHE A 443 11.33 9.94 58.62
C PHE A 443 11.18 9.60 60.10
N THR A 444 12.25 9.11 60.71
CA THR A 444 12.33 8.86 62.15
C THR A 444 13.27 9.88 62.78
N PRO A 445 12.77 10.86 63.55
CA PRO A 445 13.62 11.79 64.29
C PRO A 445 14.60 11.03 65.21
N ASN A 446 15.80 11.56 65.36
CA ASN A 446 16.69 11.11 66.44
C ASN A 446 16.08 11.46 67.80
N ASP A 447 16.40 10.70 68.84
CA ASP A 447 15.86 10.90 70.19
C ASP A 447 16.01 12.36 70.66
N ASN A 448 14.90 12.97 71.09
CA ASN A 448 14.77 14.36 71.57
C ASN A 448 15.19 15.43 70.54
N PHE A 449 15.20 15.09 69.24
CA PHE A 449 15.38 16.09 68.19
C PHE A 449 14.06 16.82 67.92
N ASN A 450 14.10 18.15 68.04
CA ASN A 450 13.07 19.04 67.53
C ASN A 450 13.68 20.18 66.70
N GLY A 451 12.94 20.65 65.70
CA GLY A 451 13.39 21.68 64.76
C GLY A 451 13.12 21.34 63.30
N ALA A 452 13.77 22.07 62.41
CA ALA A 452 13.66 21.88 60.97
C ALA A 452 14.62 20.77 60.50
N VAL A 453 14.11 19.86 59.68
CA VAL A 453 14.92 18.88 58.95
C VAL A 453 15.41 19.53 57.65
N PRO A 454 16.61 19.21 57.14
CA PRO A 454 17.05 19.66 55.82
C PRO A 454 16.00 19.33 54.75
N VAL A 455 15.68 20.31 53.89
CA VAL A 455 14.71 20.13 52.80
C VAL A 455 15.20 19.02 51.87
N VAL A 456 14.29 18.11 51.54
CA VAL A 456 14.53 17.00 50.62
C VAL A 456 13.98 17.43 49.26
N SER A 457 14.84 17.61 48.26
CA SER A 457 14.38 17.78 46.88
C SER A 457 14.34 16.41 46.21
N TYR A 458 13.31 16.09 45.45
CA TYR A 458 13.17 14.80 44.77
C TYR A 458 12.74 15.00 43.32
N THR A 459 13.02 14.00 42.48
CA THR A 459 12.66 14.00 41.07
C THR A 459 11.63 12.92 40.79
N VAL A 460 10.47 13.34 40.30
CA VAL A 460 9.40 12.47 39.80
C VAL A 460 9.63 12.22 38.32
N THR A 461 9.27 11.02 37.86
CA THR A 461 9.33 10.61 36.46
C THR A 461 8.10 9.79 36.11
N ASP A 462 7.48 10.07 34.96
CA ASP A 462 6.33 9.32 34.45
C ASP A 462 6.75 8.16 33.52
N GLY A 463 5.77 7.57 32.82
CA GLY A 463 5.99 6.47 31.89
C GLY A 463 6.62 6.86 30.55
N ALA A 464 6.48 8.12 30.12
CA ALA A 464 7.11 8.68 28.92
C ALA A 464 8.55 9.14 29.18
N GLY A 465 8.91 9.34 30.45
CA GLY A 465 10.24 9.77 30.88
C GLY A 465 10.35 11.27 31.12
N ASP A 466 9.22 12.00 31.17
CA ASP A 466 9.24 13.40 31.61
C ASP A 466 9.53 13.48 33.10
N THR A 467 10.15 14.58 33.51
CA THR A 467 10.64 14.74 34.88
C THR A 467 10.22 16.07 35.47
N ASP A 468 9.75 16.05 36.72
CA ASP A 468 9.50 17.25 37.52
C ASP A 468 10.25 17.15 38.86
N SER A 469 10.62 18.29 39.44
CA SER A 469 11.38 18.38 40.68
C SER A 469 10.68 19.22 41.73
N SER A 470 10.45 18.59 42.88
CA SER A 470 9.70 19.15 44.01
C SER A 470 10.47 18.96 45.32
N ALA A 471 9.87 19.41 46.42
CA ALA A 471 10.48 19.43 47.73
C ALA A 471 9.55 18.93 48.84
N LEU A 472 10.07 18.02 49.65
CA LEU A 472 9.46 17.57 50.90
C LEU A 472 10.10 18.34 52.08
N THR A 473 9.27 19.09 52.79
CA THR A 473 9.67 19.81 54.01
C THR A 473 9.15 19.09 55.26
N ILE A 474 10.05 18.73 56.18
CA ILE A 474 9.70 18.05 57.43
C ILE A 474 10.05 18.95 58.62
N SER A 475 9.10 19.13 59.53
CA SER A 475 9.29 19.85 60.80
C SER A 475 8.98 18.96 61.98
N VAL A 476 9.84 18.99 63.01
CA VAL A 476 9.67 18.22 64.25
C VAL A 476 9.36 19.17 65.41
N THR A 477 8.26 18.93 66.10
CA THR A 477 7.77 19.76 67.21
C THR A 477 8.20 19.19 68.56
N PRO A 478 8.61 20.03 69.52
CA PRO A 478 9.05 19.57 70.83
C PRO A 478 7.88 19.02 71.66
N VAL A 479 8.19 18.03 72.50
CA VAL A 479 7.34 17.39 73.49
C VAL A 479 8.08 17.41 74.82
N SER A 480 7.46 17.94 75.87
CA SER A 480 8.10 18.06 77.19
C SER A 480 8.61 16.72 77.72
N ASP A 481 9.92 16.62 77.95
CA ASP A 481 10.58 15.50 78.64
C ASP A 481 10.80 15.78 80.14
N LEU A 482 10.14 16.81 80.69
CA LEU A 482 10.25 17.11 82.12
C LEU A 482 9.54 16.06 82.98
N THR A 483 10.30 15.43 83.86
CA THR A 483 9.83 14.60 84.97
C THR A 483 10.29 15.21 86.29
N ASP A 484 9.44 15.17 87.32
CA ASP A 484 9.73 15.72 88.65
C ASP A 484 8.94 14.97 89.73
N ASP A 485 9.64 14.41 90.71
CA ASP A 485 9.07 13.68 91.86
C ASP A 485 9.27 14.47 93.16
N ASN A 486 8.22 14.54 93.99
CA ASN A 486 8.25 15.27 95.25
C ASN A 486 9.45 14.94 96.16
N GLU A 487 10.12 15.97 96.69
CA GLU A 487 11.09 15.80 97.76
C GLU A 487 10.41 15.58 99.12
N SER A 488 10.94 14.62 99.89
CA SER A 488 10.55 14.41 101.28
C SER A 488 11.79 14.34 102.16
N VAL A 489 11.86 15.25 103.13
CA VAL A 489 12.96 15.34 104.09
C VAL A 489 12.42 15.29 105.51
N THR A 490 13.13 14.59 106.40
CA THR A 490 12.83 14.58 107.83
C THR A 490 14.08 15.04 108.60
N THR A 491 13.87 15.84 109.64
CA THR A 491 14.96 16.34 110.49
C THR A 491 14.49 16.33 111.94
N ALA A 492 15.44 16.25 112.87
CA ALA A 492 15.15 16.45 114.29
C ALA A 492 14.84 17.92 114.58
N GLU A 493 14.18 18.19 115.71
CA GLU A 493 13.99 19.56 116.17
C GLU A 493 15.34 20.30 116.26
N ASP A 494 15.32 21.59 115.92
CA ASP A 494 16.47 22.49 115.91
C ASP A 494 17.67 22.04 115.03
N THR A 495 17.44 21.13 114.09
CA THR A 495 18.45 20.70 113.12
C THR A 495 18.15 21.26 111.73
N PRO A 496 18.95 22.22 111.22
CA PRO A 496 18.79 22.75 109.87
C PRO A 496 18.82 21.63 108.82
N VAL A 497 17.91 21.71 107.83
CA VAL A 497 17.91 20.84 106.66
C VAL A 497 18.34 21.64 105.43
N SER A 498 19.17 21.02 104.59
CA SER A 498 19.60 21.56 103.30
C SER A 498 19.44 20.49 102.23
N GLY A 499 19.05 20.89 101.03
CA GLY A 499 18.90 20.00 99.87
C GLY A 499 18.70 20.82 98.60
N ASN A 500 18.48 20.14 97.48
CA ASN A 500 18.18 20.75 96.19
C ASN A 500 16.87 20.15 95.65
N VAL A 501 15.90 21.02 95.33
CA VAL A 501 14.55 20.64 94.84
C VAL A 501 14.54 20.23 93.36
N LEU A 502 15.71 20.01 92.78
CA LEU A 502 15.87 19.47 91.44
C LEU A 502 16.53 18.09 91.48
N ASP A 503 16.79 17.53 92.67
CA ASP A 503 17.50 16.25 92.82
C ASP A 503 16.70 15.06 92.25
N ASN A 504 15.37 15.18 92.16
CA ASN A 504 14.49 14.19 91.54
C ASN A 504 13.87 14.64 90.21
N ALA A 505 14.31 15.78 89.67
CA ALA A 505 13.85 16.27 88.38
C ALA A 505 14.81 15.83 87.27
N ALA A 506 14.27 15.50 86.10
CA ALA A 506 15.05 15.13 84.91
C ALA A 506 14.36 15.62 83.64
N THR A 507 15.15 15.98 82.62
CA THR A 507 14.68 16.34 81.28
C THR A 507 15.80 16.25 80.25
N ALA A 508 15.49 15.88 79.02
CA ALA A 508 16.36 16.02 77.86
C ALA A 508 16.32 17.42 77.22
N ASP A 509 15.33 18.26 77.55
CA ASP A 509 15.07 19.57 76.91
C ASP A 509 16.05 20.69 77.33
N GLY A 510 17.02 20.38 78.19
CA GLY A 510 18.06 21.30 78.62
C GLY A 510 18.12 21.50 80.13
N PRO A 511 18.61 22.67 80.61
CA PRO A 511 18.87 22.87 82.03
C PRO A 511 17.58 23.06 82.83
N LEU A 512 17.45 22.30 83.92
CA LEU A 512 16.38 22.46 84.90
C LEU A 512 16.53 23.77 85.66
N THR A 513 15.41 24.47 85.86
CA THR A 513 15.36 25.69 86.67
C THR A 513 14.08 25.74 87.50
N VAL A 514 14.19 26.22 88.74
CA VAL A 514 13.02 26.52 89.57
C VAL A 514 12.53 27.91 89.22
N THR A 515 11.27 28.03 88.79
CA THR A 515 10.71 29.31 88.34
C THR A 515 9.99 30.07 89.46
N SER A 516 9.44 29.37 90.44
CA SER A 516 8.78 29.94 91.62
C SER A 516 8.71 28.92 92.76
N PHE A 517 8.52 29.39 93.99
CA PHE A 517 8.21 28.54 95.14
C PHE A 517 7.24 29.26 96.08
N THR A 518 6.47 28.49 96.85
CA THR A 518 5.59 28.96 97.92
C THR A 518 5.80 28.11 99.17
N VAL A 519 5.49 28.67 100.33
CA VAL A 519 5.49 27.96 101.61
C VAL A 519 4.09 28.11 102.20
N ASP A 520 3.46 26.99 102.51
CA ASP A 520 2.11 26.94 103.09
C ASP A 520 2.09 27.21 104.60
#